data_AF-A0A0F3N1C2-F1
#
_entry.id   AF-A0A0F3N1C2-F1
#
_cell.length_a   1.000
_cell.length_b   1.000
_cell.length_c   1.000
_cell.angle_alpha   90.00
_cell.angle_beta   90.00
_cell.angle_gamma   90.00
#
_symmetry.space_group_name_H-M   'P 1'
#
loop_
_entity.id
_entity.type
_entity.pdbx_description
1 polymer ?
#
loop_
_entity_poly.entity_id
_entity_poly.type
_entity_poly.pdbx_seq_one_letter_code
_entity_poly.pdbx_strand_id
1 'polypeptide(L)'
;MQIEINSQEYKIFDVNDDLVIYTKDLNAEIACSFFSVKLNKIALASNINSQQLEQLITDFNHNELIEQDLIKVRIIGGNDSPESSYLGDIRTILNGIDNNTNMINIIGLDACKNPILLN
;
A
#
# COMPACT_ATOMS: atom_id res chain seq x y z
N MET A 1 3.74 -13.51 -16.50
CA MET A 1 3.26 -12.22 -17.08
C MET A 1 3.78 -11.08 -16.23
N GLN A 2 4.37 -10.03 -16.83
CA GLN A 2 4.88 -8.87 -16.08
C GLN A 2 4.08 -7.62 -16.45
N ILE A 3 3.64 -6.87 -15.44
CA ILE A 3 2.83 -5.66 -15.63
C ILE A 3 3.48 -4.51 -14.85
N GLU A 4 3.77 -3.43 -15.58
CA GLU A 4 4.25 -2.19 -15.00
C GLU A 4 3.07 -1.32 -14.52
N ILE A 5 3.22 -0.70 -13.36
CA ILE A 5 2.33 0.30 -12.78
C ILE A 5 3.07 1.64 -12.78
N ASN A 6 2.50 2.62 -13.48
CA ASN A 6 3.08 3.95 -13.59
C ASN A 6 2.73 4.81 -12.36
N SER A 7 3.44 5.92 -12.19
CA SER A 7 3.08 6.93 -11.18
C SER A 7 1.64 7.41 -11.38
N GLN A 8 0.93 7.66 -10.27
CA GLN A 8 -0.50 8.01 -10.20
C GLN A 8 -1.47 6.88 -10.62
N GLU A 9 -1.01 5.64 -10.67
CA GLU A 9 -1.79 4.47 -11.08
C GLU A 9 -1.86 3.42 -9.98
N TYR A 10 -2.96 2.65 -9.95
CA TYR A 10 -3.03 1.39 -9.24
C TYR A 10 -3.74 0.33 -10.08
N LYS A 11 -3.41 -0.94 -9.82
CA LYS A 11 -4.13 -2.09 -10.40
C LYS A 11 -4.31 -3.19 -9.37
N ILE A 12 -5.40 -3.92 -9.53
CA ILE A 12 -5.78 -5.07 -8.68
C ILE A 12 -5.86 -6.30 -9.59
N PHE A 13 -5.36 -7.42 -9.11
CA PHE A 13 -5.39 -8.70 -9.81
C PHE A 13 -5.73 -9.82 -8.84
N ASP A 14 -6.32 -10.89 -9.37
CA ASP A 14 -6.36 -12.15 -8.66
C ASP A 14 -4.94 -12.74 -8.58
N VAL A 15 -4.63 -13.42 -7.47
CA VAL A 15 -3.33 -14.07 -7.28
C VAL A 15 -3.12 -15.14 -8.34
N ASN A 16 -1.94 -15.12 -8.96
CA ASN A 16 -1.50 -16.09 -9.96
C ASN A 16 0.02 -16.28 -9.82
N ASP A 17 0.49 -17.53 -9.88
CA ASP A 17 1.90 -17.90 -9.66
C ASP A 17 2.88 -17.23 -10.65
N ASP A 18 2.42 -16.88 -11.85
CA ASP A 18 3.24 -16.28 -12.90
C ASP A 18 3.13 -14.75 -12.98
N LEU A 19 2.32 -14.12 -12.12
CA LEU A 19 2.07 -12.67 -12.17
C LEU A 19 3.13 -11.90 -11.38
N VAL A 20 3.84 -11.02 -12.09
CA VAL A 20 4.71 -10.00 -11.48
C VAL A 20 4.13 -8.63 -11.78
N ILE A 21 3.78 -7.88 -10.74
CA ILE A 21 3.43 -6.47 -10.82
C ILE A 21 4.59 -5.65 -10.26
N TYR A 22 4.99 -4.62 -10.98
CA TYR A 22 6.14 -3.81 -10.57
C TYR A 22 5.92 -2.34 -10.90
N THR A 23 6.64 -1.49 -10.19
CA THR A 23 6.82 -0.08 -10.50
C THR A 23 8.31 0.21 -10.36
N LYS A 24 8.81 1.23 -11.06
CA LYS A 24 10.23 1.57 -11.12
C LYS A 24 10.41 3.07 -10.99
N ASP A 25 11.66 3.49 -10.82
CA ASP A 25 12.04 4.91 -10.79
C ASP A 25 11.25 5.72 -9.74
N LEU A 26 11.02 5.13 -8.56
CA LEU A 26 10.24 5.75 -7.49
C LEU A 26 10.82 7.09 -7.04
N ASN A 27 12.13 7.34 -7.13
CA ASN A 27 12.74 8.60 -6.70
C ASN A 27 12.27 9.01 -5.28
N ALA A 28 11.47 10.08 -5.18
CA ALA A 28 10.85 10.56 -3.93
C ALA A 28 9.40 10.07 -3.71
N GLU A 29 8.85 9.33 -4.67
CA GLU A 29 7.50 8.76 -4.66
C GLU A 29 7.41 7.51 -3.80
N ILE A 30 6.18 7.12 -3.50
CA ILE A 30 5.85 5.96 -2.67
C ILE A 30 5.09 4.94 -3.50
N ALA A 31 5.37 3.67 -3.28
CA ALA A 31 4.53 2.59 -3.73
C ALA A 31 3.95 1.79 -2.56
N CYS A 32 2.72 1.33 -2.74
CA CYS A 32 2.02 0.49 -1.78
C CYS A 32 1.61 -0.81 -2.45
N SER A 33 2.07 -1.94 -1.91
CA SER A 33 1.58 -3.26 -2.32
C SER A 33 0.57 -3.77 -1.30
N PHE A 34 -0.53 -4.31 -1.79
CA PHE A 34 -1.62 -4.88 -1.00
C PHE A 34 -1.77 -6.35 -1.35
N PHE A 35 -1.96 -7.21 -0.35
CA PHE A 35 -2.13 -8.64 -0.53
C PHE A 35 -3.13 -9.20 0.47
N SER A 36 -4.02 -10.07 0.00
CA SER A 36 -4.90 -10.83 0.86
C SER A 36 -5.05 -12.25 0.35
N VAL A 37 -4.68 -13.23 1.18
CA VAL A 37 -4.89 -14.66 0.90
C VAL A 37 -6.38 -14.96 0.82
N LYS A 38 -7.17 -14.40 1.74
CA LYS A 38 -8.60 -14.70 1.84
C LYS A 38 -9.40 -14.13 0.68
N LEU A 39 -9.05 -12.93 0.21
CA LEU A 39 -9.64 -12.34 -1.00
C LEU A 39 -9.04 -12.91 -2.29
N ASN A 40 -7.92 -13.65 -2.19
CA ASN A 40 -7.12 -14.11 -3.31
C ASN A 40 -6.71 -12.98 -4.28
N LYS A 41 -6.35 -11.82 -3.74
CA LYS A 41 -6.03 -10.61 -4.52
C LYS A 41 -4.67 -10.01 -4.16
N ILE A 42 -4.06 -9.39 -5.16
CA ILE A 42 -2.91 -8.49 -5.03
C ILE A 42 -3.21 -7.14 -5.69
N ALA A 43 -2.63 -6.08 -5.15
CA ALA A 43 -2.63 -4.78 -5.80
C ALA A 43 -1.29 -4.09 -5.63
N LEU A 44 -0.95 -3.25 -6.60
CA LEU A 44 0.18 -2.34 -6.51
C LEU A 44 -0.32 -0.95 -6.91
N ALA A 45 -0.04 0.03 -6.07
CA ALA A 45 -0.26 1.44 -6.30
C ALA A 45 1.06 2.19 -6.29
N SER A 46 1.22 3.15 -7.21
CA SER A 46 2.41 3.98 -7.30
C SER A 46 2.02 5.46 -7.27
N ASN A 47 2.58 6.19 -6.30
CA ASN A 47 2.39 7.62 -6.03
C ASN A 47 0.93 8.12 -5.98
N ILE A 48 -0.02 7.27 -5.58
CA ILE A 48 -1.44 7.63 -5.60
C ILE A 48 -1.83 8.56 -4.44
N ASN A 49 -2.79 9.46 -4.66
CA ASN A 49 -3.30 10.32 -3.60
C ASN A 49 -4.26 9.60 -2.63
N SER A 50 -4.71 10.30 -1.59
CA SER A 50 -5.61 9.74 -0.55
C SER A 50 -6.92 9.21 -1.11
N GLN A 51 -7.56 9.95 -2.03
CA GLN A 51 -8.82 9.55 -2.64
C GLN A 51 -8.66 8.28 -3.47
N GLN A 52 -7.57 8.16 -4.23
CA GLN A 52 -7.25 6.94 -4.98
C GLN A 52 -6.96 5.77 -4.05
N LEU A 53 -6.34 6.00 -2.89
CA LEU A 53 -6.06 4.97 -1.90
C LEU A 53 -7.34 4.45 -1.24
N GLU A 54 -8.27 5.34 -0.90
CA GLU A 54 -9.61 4.98 -0.42
C GLU A 54 -10.37 4.14 -1.47
N GLN A 55 -10.34 4.56 -2.73
CA GLN A 55 -10.96 3.82 -3.82
C GLN A 55 -10.31 2.44 -4.00
N LEU A 56 -8.98 2.35 -3.95
CA LEU A 56 -8.26 1.09 -4.04
C LEU A 56 -8.71 0.12 -2.96
N ILE A 57 -8.78 0.55 -1.69
CA ILE A 57 -9.21 -0.35 -0.60
C ILE A 57 -10.64 -0.81 -0.80
N THR A 58 -11.52 0.08 -1.26
CA THR A 58 -12.92 -0.26 -1.59
C THR A 58 -13.00 -1.33 -2.69
N ASP A 59 -12.24 -1.15 -3.78
CA ASP A 59 -12.22 -2.07 -4.91
C ASP A 59 -11.55 -3.41 -4.54
N PHE A 60 -10.55 -3.35 -3.68
CA PHE A 60 -9.84 -4.52 -3.16
C PHE A 60 -10.76 -5.35 -2.26
N ASN A 61 -11.39 -4.69 -1.29
CA ASN A 61 -12.26 -5.26 -0.27
C ASN A 61 -13.74 -5.20 -0.67
N HIS A 62 -14.06 -5.80 -1.82
CA HIS A 62 -15.39 -5.73 -2.47
C HIS A 62 -16.58 -6.20 -1.61
N ASN A 63 -16.34 -6.77 -0.42
CA ASN A 63 -17.38 -7.17 0.54
C ASN A 63 -16.91 -6.83 1.95
N GLU A 64 -17.78 -6.21 2.75
CA GLU A 64 -17.61 -5.83 4.16
C GLU A 64 -17.20 -7.03 5.05
N LEU A 65 -15.92 -7.41 5.05
CA LEU A 65 -15.42 -8.52 5.86
C LEU A 65 -14.84 -7.98 7.16
N ILE A 66 -15.45 -8.35 8.29
CA ILE A 66 -15.14 -7.82 9.64
C ILE A 66 -13.99 -8.58 10.33
N GLU A 67 -13.02 -9.12 9.58
CA GLU A 67 -11.94 -9.94 10.15
C GLU A 67 -10.60 -9.21 10.18
N GLN A 68 -9.85 -9.44 11.26
CA GLN A 68 -8.55 -8.84 11.49
C GLN A 68 -7.48 -9.35 10.51
N ASP A 69 -6.49 -8.52 10.18
CA ASP A 69 -5.31 -8.79 9.35
C ASP A 69 -5.62 -9.32 7.93
N LEU A 70 -6.79 -8.99 7.39
CA LEU A 70 -7.24 -9.44 6.09
C LEU A 70 -6.35 -8.95 4.94
N ILE A 71 -5.93 -7.69 5.00
CA ILE A 71 -5.18 -7.00 3.95
C ILE A 71 -3.79 -6.65 4.49
N LYS A 72 -2.78 -7.30 3.95
CA LYS A 72 -1.39 -7.01 4.24
C LYS A 72 -0.90 -5.90 3.32
N VAL A 73 -0.40 -4.82 3.89
CA VAL A 73 0.11 -3.66 3.17
C VAL A 73 1.60 -3.53 3.42
N ARG A 74 2.37 -3.40 2.35
CA ARG A 74 3.77 -2.96 2.42
C ARG A 74 3.91 -1.66 1.66
N ILE A 75 4.58 -0.71 2.29
CA ILE A 75 4.83 0.63 1.77
C ILE A 75 6.34 0.75 1.53
N ILE A 76 6.75 1.17 0.34
CA ILE A 76 8.15 1.34 -0.06
C ILE A 76 8.37 2.70 -0.72
N GLY A 77 9.57 3.25 -0.59
CA GLY A 77 9.97 4.52 -1.21
C GLY A 77 9.78 5.72 -0.27
N GLY A 78 9.59 6.90 -0.85
CA GLY A 78 9.63 8.17 -0.13
C GLY A 78 11.03 8.77 -0.07
N ASN A 79 11.08 10.09 0.10
CA ASN A 79 12.34 10.84 0.21
C ASN A 79 12.92 10.77 1.63
N ASP A 80 14.24 10.78 1.76
CA ASP A 80 15.03 10.91 3.02
C ASP A 80 14.78 12.24 3.77
N SER A 81 13.87 13.09 3.29
CA SER A 81 13.56 14.35 3.93
C SER A 81 12.72 14.11 5.18
N PRO A 82 13.14 14.63 6.36
CA PRO A 82 12.36 14.54 7.61
C PRO A 82 10.97 15.20 7.52
N GLU A 83 10.70 15.91 6.43
CA GLU A 83 9.43 16.58 6.13
C GLU A 83 8.46 15.76 5.26
N SER A 84 8.72 14.48 4.94
CA SER A 84 7.77 13.72 4.10
C SER A 84 6.48 13.40 4.87
N SER A 85 5.59 14.39 5.00
CA SER A 85 4.24 14.28 5.56
C SER A 85 3.46 13.13 4.93
N TYR A 86 3.75 12.86 3.66
CA TYR A 86 3.06 11.91 2.80
C TYR A 86 3.03 10.46 3.33
N LEU A 87 4.07 9.98 4.02
CA LEU A 87 4.06 8.66 4.66
C LEU A 87 3.19 8.61 5.91
N GLY A 88 3.23 9.69 6.70
CA GLY A 88 2.33 9.88 7.84
C GLY A 88 0.88 9.94 7.37
N ASP A 89 0.63 10.59 6.23
CA ASP A 89 -0.68 10.71 5.61
C ASP A 89 -1.19 9.33 5.17
N ILE A 90 -0.40 8.53 4.45
CA ILE A 90 -0.81 7.18 4.03
C ILE A 90 -1.17 6.28 5.22
N ARG A 91 -0.35 6.26 6.27
CA ARG A 91 -0.67 5.48 7.48
C ARG A 91 -1.94 5.97 8.16
N THR A 92 -2.13 7.29 8.25
CA THR A 92 -3.31 7.89 8.85
C THR A 92 -4.57 7.56 8.04
N ILE A 93 -4.48 7.63 6.71
CA ILE A 93 -5.57 7.27 5.79
C ILE A 93 -5.92 5.79 5.94
N LEU A 94 -4.94 4.88 5.89
CA LEU A 94 -5.17 3.45 6.05
C LEU A 94 -5.83 3.12 7.39
N ASN A 95 -5.37 3.74 8.49
CA ASN A 95 -6.00 3.57 9.81
C ASN A 95 -7.42 4.16 9.85
N GLY A 96 -7.66 5.27 9.15
CA GLY A 96 -8.98 5.89 9.02
C GLY A 96 -9.96 5.00 8.25
N ILE A 97 -9.50 4.38 7.17
CA ILE A 97 -10.27 3.41 6.38
C ILE A 97 -10.53 2.15 7.21
N ASP A 98 -9.54 1.65 7.94
CA ASP A 98 -9.67 0.50 8.82
C ASP A 98 -10.71 0.72 9.94
N ASN A 99 -10.80 1.94 10.46
CA ASN A 99 -11.79 2.35 11.46
C ASN A 99 -11.88 1.41 12.69
N ASN A 100 -10.74 0.94 13.18
CA ASN A 100 -10.59 0.00 14.31
C ASN A 100 -11.15 -1.42 14.09
N THR A 101 -11.39 -1.80 12.84
CA THR A 101 -11.76 -3.19 12.51
C THR A 101 -10.54 -4.12 12.51
N ASN A 102 -9.33 -3.55 12.48
CA ASN A 102 -8.04 -4.22 12.33
C ASN A 102 -7.93 -5.08 11.07
N MET A 103 -8.72 -4.80 10.02
CA MET A 103 -8.64 -5.47 8.71
C MET A 103 -7.31 -5.22 7.99
N ILE A 104 -6.70 -4.04 8.16
CA ILE A 104 -5.50 -3.61 7.44
C ILE A 104 -4.27 -3.79 8.35
N ASN A 105 -3.35 -4.64 7.91
CA ASN A 105 -2.08 -4.88 8.58
C ASN A 105 -0.91 -4.32 7.77
N ILE A 106 -0.27 -3.27 8.27
CA ILE A 106 0.95 -2.73 7.66
C ILE A 106 2.14 -3.60 8.10
N ILE A 107 2.57 -4.48 7.20
CA ILE A 107 3.61 -5.49 7.44
C ILE A 107 5.03 -5.02 7.09
N GLY A 108 5.17 -3.84 6.51
CA GLY A 108 6.46 -3.28 6.14
C GLY A 108 6.34 -1.81 5.75
N LEU A 109 7.24 -1.00 6.30
CA LEU A 109 7.37 0.41 6.01
C LEU A 109 8.83 0.67 5.69
N ASP A 110 9.17 0.61 4.41
CA ASP A 110 10.47 1.04 3.89
C ASP A 110 10.35 2.47 3.39
N ALA A 111 10.07 3.33 4.37
CA ALA A 111 10.17 4.76 4.26
C ALA A 111 11.61 5.11 4.55
N CYS A 112 12.33 5.71 3.61
CA CYS A 112 13.66 6.27 3.84
C CYS A 112 13.62 7.27 5.01
N LYS A 113 13.77 6.76 6.23
CA LYS A 113 14.17 7.47 7.43
C LYS A 113 15.52 6.91 7.76
N ASN A 114 16.53 7.75 7.66
CA ASN A 114 17.76 7.63 8.43
C ASN A 114 17.45 6.92 9.76
N PRO A 115 18.13 5.82 10.11
CA PRO A 115 17.92 5.16 11.39
C PRO A 115 18.23 6.19 12.48
N ILE A 116 17.18 6.84 13.01
CA ILE A 116 17.31 7.59 14.25
C ILE A 116 17.60 6.50 15.27
N LEU A 117 18.87 6.38 15.63
CA LEU A 117 19.33 5.63 16.79
C LEU A 117 18.44 6.07 17.96
N LEU A 118 17.57 5.17 18.40
CA LEU A 118 16.85 5.30 19.65
C LEU A 118 17.91 5.18 20.75
N ASN A 119 18.37 6.32 21.27
CA ASN A 119 19.08 6.41 22.54
C ASN A 119 18.09 6.29 23.70
#